data_AF-K2B6Y1-F1
#
_entry.id   AF-K2B6Y1-F1
#
_cell.length_a   1.000
_cell.length_b   1.000
_cell.length_c   1.000
_cell.angle_alpha   90.00
_cell.angle_beta   90.00
_cell.angle_gamma   90.00
#
_symmetry.space_group_name_H-M   'P 1'
#
loop_
_entity.id
_entity.type
_entity.pdbx_description
1 polymer ?
#
loop_
_entity_poly.entity_id
_entity_poly.type
_entity_poly.pdbx_seq_one_letter_code
_entity_poly.pdbx_strand_id
1 'polypeptide(L)'
;LREPSLGPVFGVKGGATGTMKASLHPSDDINLHFTGDIHAVGLAHNSLAALCDNYIYQGNELGISPESITWNRVLDVSDRQLRNIVCGLGGKANGFVRESGFDITAASEIMAILALAKDMNDLKERIANIMIASNKDGGPVFVKDLKCAGAIAMLLKDAIKPNLVQTFEGQPAFVHAGPFANIAHGNSSVIATRMALKLADYVVTEGGFAVDLGAEKFFDIVCRQNPDLKPSAVVIVASLKALKMHGGMAKDKIKTEKSFDALERGMANLVRHVSTVKMYGLPAVVAINRFPDDCAEELEFVREKCVKSLDVRAEISEVAARGGEGGEALAKAAVEAANERSDFRMLYEDSLTLREKIEIIAKKVYHAGNVIISPKAEKSLAGLEKSGFGHLPVNIAKTQLSTTDTANVYGAPEGFAFTVREVRPSCGAGFAVAIAGEMMTLPGLPKQPAALRIDIGSDGTVTGLS
;
A
#
# COMPACT_ATOMS: atom_id res chain seq x y z
N LEU A 1 -1.06 -10.63 6.61
CA LEU A 1 -1.27 -9.22 6.99
C LEU A 1 0.04 -8.46 6.89
N ARG A 2 -0.02 -7.13 6.77
CA ARG A 2 1.16 -6.27 6.69
C ARG A 2 1.64 -5.87 8.08
N GLU A 3 2.94 -5.70 8.22
CA GLU A 3 3.53 -5.05 9.39
C GLU A 3 3.26 -3.55 9.33
N PRO A 4 2.76 -2.93 10.41
CA PRO A 4 2.60 -1.48 10.47
C PRO A 4 3.94 -0.75 10.57
N SER A 5 4.03 0.39 9.87
CA SER A 5 5.09 1.37 10.10
C SER A 5 4.94 2.01 11.49
N LEU A 6 6.07 2.15 12.19
CA LEU A 6 6.17 2.68 13.55
C LEU A 6 5.85 4.18 13.59
N GLY A 7 6.38 4.95 12.63
CA GLY A 7 6.29 6.41 12.63
C GLY A 7 4.85 6.95 12.75
N PRO A 8 3.86 6.40 12.03
CA PRO A 8 2.46 6.77 12.16
C PRO A 8 1.78 6.46 13.50
N VAL A 9 2.26 5.44 14.24
CA VAL A 9 1.71 5.02 15.56
C VAL A 9 1.87 6.14 16.58
N PHE A 10 3.01 6.82 16.56
CA PHE A 10 3.26 7.99 17.42
C PHE A 10 2.54 9.27 16.95
N GLY A 11 1.95 9.24 15.75
CA GLY A 11 1.29 10.39 15.11
C GLY A 11 -0.23 10.39 15.28
N VAL A 12 -0.91 9.79 14.30
CA VAL A 12 -2.38 9.84 14.14
C VAL A 12 -3.00 8.45 14.09
N LYS A 13 -2.24 7.43 13.64
CA LYS A 13 -2.78 6.07 13.49
C LYS A 13 -2.76 5.35 14.85
N GLY A 14 -3.82 4.61 15.15
CA GLY A 14 -3.80 3.57 16.17
C GLY A 14 -3.18 2.29 15.65
N GLY A 15 -3.19 1.23 16.47
CA GLY A 15 -2.65 -0.07 16.11
C GLY A 15 -3.27 -0.65 14.83
N ALA A 16 -2.44 -1.29 13.99
CA ALA A 16 -2.87 -1.94 12.74
C ALA A 16 -3.08 -3.46 12.90
N THR A 17 -3.43 -3.89 14.11
CA THR A 17 -3.49 -5.29 14.54
C THR A 17 -4.91 -5.79 14.68
N GLY A 18 -5.89 -5.12 14.06
CA GLY A 18 -7.32 -5.41 14.24
C GLY A 18 -7.88 -4.75 15.50
N THR A 19 -9.00 -5.25 16.03
CA THR A 19 -9.63 -4.66 17.21
C THR A 19 -10.46 -5.67 18.01
N MET A 20 -10.51 -5.49 19.33
CA MET A 20 -11.33 -6.28 20.25
C MET A 20 -11.13 -7.80 20.07
N LYS A 21 -12.18 -8.57 19.77
CA LYS A 21 -12.07 -10.03 19.58
C LYS A 21 -11.55 -10.44 18.19
N ALA A 22 -11.36 -9.48 17.28
CA ALA A 22 -10.82 -9.68 15.95
C ALA A 22 -9.48 -8.94 15.81
N SER A 23 -8.51 -9.32 16.66
CA SER A 23 -7.17 -8.75 16.70
C SER A 23 -6.06 -9.80 16.63
N LEU A 24 -4.85 -9.36 16.35
CA LEU A 24 -3.61 -10.13 16.42
C LEU A 24 -2.91 -9.93 17.77
N HIS A 25 -2.20 -10.96 18.21
CA HIS A 25 -1.43 -10.96 19.46
C HIS A 25 -0.02 -11.51 19.27
N PRO A 26 1.00 -10.92 19.94
CA PRO A 26 0.94 -9.73 20.80
C PRO A 26 0.86 -8.41 20.01
N SER A 27 -0.17 -7.60 20.26
CA SER A 27 -0.45 -6.36 19.50
C SER A 27 0.64 -5.31 19.67
N ASP A 28 1.18 -5.16 20.87
CA ASP A 28 2.17 -4.12 21.17
C ASP A 28 3.47 -4.36 20.40
N ASP A 29 3.95 -5.60 20.39
CA ASP A 29 5.16 -5.97 19.64
C ASP A 29 4.98 -5.71 18.15
N ILE A 30 3.84 -6.12 17.57
CA ILE A 30 3.54 -5.93 16.14
C ILE A 30 3.50 -4.44 15.76
N ASN A 31 2.99 -3.57 16.65
CA ASN A 31 2.91 -2.13 16.38
C ASN A 31 4.21 -1.37 16.68
N LEU A 32 5.19 -2.00 17.33
CA LEU A 32 6.46 -1.39 17.71
C LEU A 32 7.62 -1.88 16.84
N HIS A 33 8.52 -2.67 17.42
CA HIS A 33 9.73 -3.15 16.74
C HIS A 33 9.53 -4.50 16.07
N PHE A 34 8.51 -5.23 16.49
CA PHE A 34 8.21 -6.60 16.11
C PHE A 34 9.47 -7.46 16.01
N THR A 35 9.73 -8.06 14.85
CA THR A 35 10.91 -8.90 14.57
C THR A 35 12.09 -8.11 13.98
N GLY A 36 11.94 -6.79 13.80
CA GLY A 36 12.97 -5.90 13.27
C GLY A 36 13.04 -5.81 11.75
N ASP A 37 12.03 -6.29 11.03
CA ASP A 37 12.04 -6.33 9.56
C ASP A 37 12.11 -4.91 8.96
N ILE A 38 11.33 -3.96 9.50
CA ILE A 38 11.39 -2.56 9.07
C ILE A 38 12.77 -1.94 9.38
N HIS A 39 13.41 -2.30 10.49
CA HIS A 39 14.77 -1.85 10.81
C HIS A 39 15.78 -2.36 9.78
N ALA A 40 15.68 -3.64 9.42
CA ALA A 40 16.53 -4.25 8.39
C ALA A 40 16.35 -3.57 7.03
N VAL A 41 15.11 -3.24 6.64
CA VAL A 41 14.81 -2.47 5.42
C VAL A 41 15.44 -1.07 5.48
N GLY A 42 15.28 -0.36 6.60
CA GLY A 42 15.88 0.97 6.78
C GLY A 42 17.40 0.96 6.69
N LEU A 43 18.05 -0.03 7.32
CA LEU A 43 19.49 -0.23 7.24
C LEU A 43 19.95 -0.57 5.83
N ALA A 44 19.25 -1.48 5.13
CA ALA A 44 19.56 -1.84 3.75
C ALA A 44 19.45 -0.63 2.81
N HIS A 45 18.38 0.15 2.92
CA HIS A 45 18.15 1.33 2.11
C HIS A 45 19.22 2.41 2.35
N ASN A 46 19.48 2.74 3.61
CA ASN A 46 20.43 3.80 3.95
C ASN A 46 21.88 3.38 3.67
N SER A 47 22.20 2.08 3.77
CA SER A 47 23.49 1.54 3.33
C SER A 47 23.68 1.73 1.84
N LEU A 48 22.66 1.51 1.01
CA LEU A 48 22.73 1.78 -0.42
C LEU A 48 22.92 3.28 -0.72
N ALA A 49 22.22 4.16 -0.01
CA ALA A 49 22.41 5.60 -0.14
C ALA A 49 23.86 6.02 0.20
N ALA A 50 24.42 5.49 1.29
CA ALA A 50 25.79 5.74 1.70
C ALA A 50 26.82 5.18 0.69
N LEU A 51 26.59 3.99 0.13
CA LEU A 51 27.45 3.40 -0.88
C LEU A 51 27.44 4.19 -2.19
N CYS A 52 26.28 4.74 -2.60
CA CYS A 52 26.18 5.63 -3.76
C CYS A 52 27.00 6.91 -3.57
N ASP A 53 26.81 7.60 -2.44
CA ASP A 53 27.58 8.82 -2.14
C ASP A 53 29.09 8.51 -2.01
N ASN A 54 29.47 7.39 -1.37
CA ASN A 54 30.87 6.96 -1.29
C ASN A 54 31.44 6.64 -2.68
N TYR A 55 30.70 5.97 -3.56
CA TYR A 55 31.17 5.65 -4.91
C TYR A 55 31.54 6.92 -5.68
N ILE A 56 30.72 7.96 -5.58
CA ILE A 56 31.00 9.26 -6.20
C ILE A 56 32.22 9.92 -5.55
N TYR A 57 32.30 9.89 -4.22
CA TYR A 57 33.42 10.45 -3.47
C TYR A 57 34.78 9.83 -3.84
N GLN A 58 34.83 8.52 -4.06
CA GLN A 58 36.08 7.78 -4.31
C GLN A 58 36.58 7.85 -5.76
N GLY A 59 35.85 8.50 -6.67
CA GLY A 59 36.32 8.68 -8.05
C GLY A 59 35.23 8.75 -9.10
N ASN A 60 34.01 8.27 -8.80
CA ASN A 60 32.85 8.34 -9.68
C ASN A 60 33.11 7.79 -11.11
N GLU A 61 33.70 6.60 -11.24
CA GLU A 61 34.08 6.05 -12.55
C GLU A 61 32.87 5.83 -13.48
N LEU A 62 31.69 5.53 -12.91
CA LEU A 62 30.42 5.45 -13.64
C LEU A 62 29.88 6.80 -14.12
N GLY A 63 30.52 7.91 -13.73
CA GLY A 63 30.10 9.26 -14.13
C GLY A 63 28.69 9.60 -13.66
N ILE A 64 28.30 9.20 -12.46
CA ILE A 64 26.99 9.53 -11.87
C ILE A 64 26.87 11.05 -11.70
N SER A 65 25.76 11.61 -12.17
CA SER A 65 25.40 13.01 -11.91
C SER A 65 24.76 13.14 -10.51
N PRO A 66 25.35 13.88 -9.55
CA PRO A 66 24.77 14.09 -8.22
C PRO A 66 23.31 14.54 -8.22
N GLU A 67 22.94 15.40 -9.15
CA GLU A 67 21.60 15.97 -9.34
C GLU A 67 20.58 14.97 -9.94
N SER A 68 21.05 13.85 -10.48
CA SER A 68 20.19 12.81 -11.06
C SER A 68 19.88 11.68 -10.06
N ILE A 69 20.47 11.71 -8.86
CA ILE A 69 20.25 10.69 -7.83
C ILE A 69 18.77 10.75 -7.39
N THR A 70 18.02 9.71 -7.73
CA THR A 70 16.62 9.54 -7.32
C THR A 70 16.49 8.80 -5.99
N TRP A 71 17.58 8.19 -5.51
CA TRP A 71 17.61 7.43 -4.26
C TRP A 71 17.76 8.36 -3.05
N ASN A 72 16.65 8.59 -2.36
CA ASN A 72 16.59 9.28 -1.08
C ASN A 72 17.18 8.43 0.05
N ARG A 73 17.05 8.92 1.29
CA ARG A 73 17.23 8.12 2.51
C ARG A 73 15.87 7.76 3.10
N VAL A 74 15.84 6.89 4.10
CA VAL A 74 14.60 6.55 4.81
C VAL A 74 14.75 6.53 6.32
N LEU A 75 13.65 6.77 7.01
CA LEU A 75 13.53 6.64 8.45
C LEU A 75 12.08 6.26 8.81
N ASP A 76 11.86 5.44 9.84
CA ASP A 76 10.50 5.01 10.21
C ASP A 76 9.89 5.87 11.32
N VAL A 77 9.90 7.19 11.11
CA VAL A 77 9.40 8.22 12.03
C VAL A 77 8.67 9.29 11.21
N SER A 78 7.62 9.88 11.78
CA SER A 78 6.87 10.95 11.12
C SER A 78 7.59 12.30 11.23
N ASP A 79 8.66 12.52 10.45
CA ASP A 79 9.48 13.74 10.51
C ASP A 79 9.38 14.62 9.25
N ARG A 80 8.53 15.64 9.28
CA ARG A 80 8.37 16.56 8.14
C ARG A 80 9.62 17.40 7.84
N GLN A 81 10.55 17.56 8.78
CA GLN A 81 11.71 18.42 8.64
C GLN A 81 12.74 17.84 7.65
N LEU A 82 12.74 16.52 7.48
CA LEU A 82 13.70 15.79 6.66
C LEU A 82 13.25 15.54 5.21
N ARG A 83 12.09 16.08 4.81
CA ARG A 83 11.55 15.93 3.46
C ARG A 83 12.47 16.48 2.37
N ASN A 84 13.11 17.62 2.63
CA ASN A 84 14.07 18.24 1.73
C ASN A 84 15.26 18.69 2.57
N ILE A 85 16.44 18.19 2.24
CA ILE A 85 17.70 18.49 2.93
C ILE A 85 18.80 18.77 1.92
N VAL A 86 19.89 19.35 2.40
CA VAL A 86 21.17 19.40 1.69
C VAL A 86 22.17 18.58 2.50
N CYS A 87 22.82 17.61 1.86
CA CYS A 87 23.85 16.77 2.50
C CYS A 87 25.25 17.07 1.95
N GLY A 88 26.28 16.47 2.55
CA GLY A 88 27.68 16.63 2.10
C GLY A 88 28.31 18.00 2.39
N LEU A 89 27.78 18.72 3.37
CA LEU A 89 28.34 20.00 3.85
C LEU A 89 29.59 19.79 4.72
N GLY A 90 30.33 20.88 4.97
CA GLY A 90 31.49 20.87 5.89
C GLY A 90 32.85 20.59 5.22
N GLY A 91 32.93 20.72 3.90
CA GLY A 91 34.19 20.68 3.15
C GLY A 91 34.52 19.31 2.55
N LYS A 92 35.66 19.23 1.86
CA LYS A 92 36.02 18.08 0.99
C LYS A 92 36.10 16.73 1.70
N ALA A 93 36.35 16.69 3.01
CA ALA A 93 36.41 15.44 3.76
C ALA A 93 35.03 14.79 3.93
N ASN A 94 33.94 15.54 3.74
CA ASN A 94 32.57 15.11 4.04
C ASN A 94 31.75 14.75 2.78
N GLY A 95 32.41 14.60 1.63
CA GLY A 95 31.75 14.28 0.36
C GLY A 95 31.52 15.50 -0.53
N PHE A 96 30.37 15.52 -1.20
CA PHE A 96 29.96 16.56 -2.16
C PHE A 96 28.55 17.04 -1.82
N VAL A 97 28.30 18.33 -2.06
CA VAL A 97 27.02 18.95 -1.75
C VAL A 97 25.97 18.52 -2.76
N ARG A 98 24.82 18.05 -2.28
CA ARG A 98 23.64 17.79 -3.11
C ARG A 98 22.35 17.92 -2.33
N GLU A 99 21.26 18.12 -3.05
CA GLU A 99 19.91 17.98 -2.50
C GLU A 99 19.59 16.50 -2.25
N SER A 100 18.83 16.24 -1.20
CA SER A 100 18.32 14.92 -0.85
C SER A 100 17.05 15.08 -0.02
N GLY A 101 16.47 13.96 0.41
CA GLY A 101 15.33 13.92 1.30
C GLY A 101 15.25 12.58 2.00
N PHE A 102 14.29 12.49 2.92
CA PHE A 102 13.89 11.25 3.55
C PHE A 102 12.45 10.88 3.17
N ASP A 103 12.23 9.60 2.98
CA ASP A 103 10.91 8.98 2.89
C ASP A 103 10.66 8.11 4.14
N ILE A 104 9.39 7.77 4.45
CA ILE A 104 9.13 6.79 5.52
C ILE A 104 9.68 5.42 5.10
N THR A 105 10.22 4.59 5.99
CA THR A 105 10.84 3.31 5.58
C THR A 105 9.90 2.40 4.76
N ALA A 106 8.61 2.40 5.09
CA ALA A 106 7.59 1.67 4.32
C ALA A 106 7.38 2.18 2.87
N ALA A 107 7.90 3.36 2.53
CA ALA A 107 7.97 3.91 1.17
C ALA A 107 9.08 3.31 0.32
N SER A 108 10.06 2.64 0.94
CA SER A 108 11.26 2.21 0.25
C SER A 108 10.95 1.21 -0.86
N GLU A 109 11.64 1.34 -2.00
CA GLU A 109 11.68 0.27 -3.00
C GLU A 109 12.20 -1.06 -2.42
N ILE A 110 13.11 -1.02 -1.43
CA ILE A 110 13.55 -2.22 -0.70
C ILE A 110 12.38 -2.91 0.01
N MET A 111 11.44 -2.14 0.59
CA MET A 111 10.23 -2.71 1.21
C MET A 111 9.33 -3.36 0.16
N ALA A 112 9.15 -2.73 -1.00
CA ALA A 112 8.38 -3.30 -2.11
C ALA A 112 9.04 -4.57 -2.67
N ILE A 113 10.38 -4.58 -2.81
CA ILE A 113 11.15 -5.74 -3.22
C ILE A 113 11.03 -6.87 -2.20
N LEU A 114 11.14 -6.58 -0.91
CA LEU A 114 10.95 -7.57 0.16
C LEU A 114 9.54 -8.20 0.10
N ALA A 115 8.53 -7.39 -0.20
CA ALA A 115 7.15 -7.87 -0.33
C ALA A 115 6.91 -8.67 -1.62
N LEU A 116 7.62 -8.40 -2.72
CA LEU A 116 7.41 -9.07 -4.01
C LEU A 116 8.35 -10.27 -4.26
N ALA A 117 9.46 -10.35 -3.55
CA ALA A 117 10.47 -11.38 -3.75
C ALA A 117 9.90 -12.79 -3.52
N LYS A 118 10.37 -13.75 -4.32
CA LYS A 118 9.96 -15.17 -4.22
C LYS A 118 10.86 -15.98 -3.29
N ASP A 119 12.13 -15.58 -3.23
CA ASP A 119 13.20 -16.18 -2.42
C ASP A 119 14.40 -15.19 -2.33
N MET A 120 15.48 -15.61 -1.68
CA MET A 120 16.68 -14.77 -1.51
C MET A 120 17.43 -14.46 -2.82
N ASN A 121 17.35 -15.34 -3.83
CA ASN A 121 18.00 -15.07 -5.12
C ASN A 121 17.21 -14.01 -5.89
N ASP A 122 15.88 -14.15 -5.94
CA ASP A 122 15.00 -13.14 -6.53
C ASP A 122 15.11 -11.79 -5.80
N LEU A 123 15.17 -11.80 -4.45
CA LEU A 123 15.42 -10.58 -3.65
C LEU A 123 16.71 -9.87 -4.10
N LYS A 124 17.81 -10.62 -4.21
CA LYS A 124 19.12 -10.08 -4.60
C LYS A 124 19.11 -9.57 -6.05
N GLU A 125 18.46 -10.27 -6.97
CA GLU A 125 18.33 -9.86 -8.37
C GLU A 125 17.51 -8.57 -8.50
N ARG A 126 16.38 -8.48 -7.78
CA ARG A 126 15.56 -7.26 -7.71
C ARG A 126 16.35 -6.09 -7.15
N ILE A 127 17.09 -6.28 -6.07
CA ILE A 127 17.98 -5.25 -5.50
C ILE A 127 19.01 -4.81 -6.54
N ALA A 128 19.62 -5.75 -7.26
CA ALA A 128 20.61 -5.46 -8.30
C ALA A 128 20.06 -4.59 -9.45
N ASN A 129 18.75 -4.67 -9.71
CA ASN A 129 18.05 -3.93 -10.76
C ASN A 129 17.38 -2.61 -10.29
N ILE A 130 17.58 -2.21 -9.03
CA ILE A 130 17.19 -0.86 -8.57
C ILE A 130 17.98 0.17 -9.36
N MET A 131 17.28 1.13 -9.95
CA MET A 131 17.87 2.31 -10.62
C MET A 131 18.05 3.42 -9.59
N ILE A 132 19.29 3.89 -9.39
CA ILE A 132 19.63 4.85 -8.33
C ILE A 132 19.93 6.26 -8.85
N ALA A 133 20.36 6.38 -10.11
CA ALA A 133 20.74 7.65 -10.73
C ALA A 133 20.85 7.51 -12.26
N SER A 134 21.26 8.60 -12.91
CA SER A 134 21.75 8.61 -14.30
C SER A 134 23.20 9.07 -14.37
N ASN A 135 23.95 8.54 -15.34
CA ASN A 135 25.30 9.00 -15.64
C ASN A 135 25.29 10.31 -16.47
N LYS A 136 26.46 10.88 -16.71
CA LYS A 136 26.67 12.11 -17.51
C LYS A 136 26.13 12.02 -18.94
N ASP A 137 26.05 10.82 -19.50
CA ASP A 137 25.49 10.56 -20.84
C ASP A 137 23.96 10.37 -20.81
N GLY A 138 23.34 10.46 -19.63
CA GLY A 138 21.91 10.26 -19.43
C GLY A 138 21.46 8.79 -19.38
N GLY A 139 22.41 7.84 -19.34
CA GLY A 139 22.13 6.41 -19.17
C GLY A 139 21.79 6.05 -17.71
N PRO A 140 20.94 5.05 -17.46
CA PRO A 140 20.58 4.62 -16.12
C PRO A 140 21.77 3.96 -15.41
N VAL A 141 21.88 4.21 -14.11
CA VAL A 141 22.85 3.54 -13.22
C VAL A 141 22.09 2.70 -12.20
N PHE A 142 22.46 1.43 -12.10
CA PHE A 142 21.82 0.44 -11.24
C PHE A 142 22.73 0.01 -10.08
N VAL A 143 22.14 -0.62 -9.07
CA VAL A 143 22.89 -1.17 -7.92
C VAL A 143 23.92 -2.23 -8.35
N LYS A 144 23.64 -3.02 -9.38
CA LYS A 144 24.60 -3.99 -9.94
C LYS A 144 25.88 -3.32 -10.45
N ASP A 145 25.80 -2.08 -10.93
CA ASP A 145 26.96 -1.33 -11.44
C ASP A 145 27.87 -0.91 -10.29
N LEU A 146 27.31 -0.67 -9.09
CA LEU A 146 28.06 -0.47 -7.84
C LEU A 146 28.60 -1.77 -7.24
N LYS A 147 28.26 -2.94 -7.79
CA LYS A 147 28.68 -4.28 -7.33
C LYS A 147 28.40 -4.55 -5.84
N CYS A 148 27.36 -3.95 -5.28
CA CYS A 148 27.03 -4.05 -3.84
C CYS A 148 25.71 -4.77 -3.54
N ALA A 149 24.97 -5.26 -4.54
CA ALA A 149 23.66 -5.89 -4.37
C ALA A 149 23.65 -7.03 -3.34
N GLY A 150 24.69 -7.87 -3.31
CA GLY A 150 24.81 -8.96 -2.34
C GLY A 150 24.94 -8.47 -0.88
N ALA A 151 25.68 -7.39 -0.66
CA ALA A 151 25.83 -6.80 0.68
C ALA A 151 24.52 -6.20 1.18
N ILE A 152 23.76 -5.54 0.29
CA ILE A 152 22.42 -5.03 0.62
C ILE A 152 21.44 -6.18 0.91
N ALA A 153 21.43 -7.23 0.10
CA ALA A 153 20.58 -8.39 0.32
C ALA A 153 20.90 -9.14 1.63
N MET A 154 22.18 -9.17 2.02
CA MET A 154 22.61 -9.80 3.28
C MET A 154 21.95 -9.18 4.51
N LEU A 155 21.70 -7.86 4.50
CA LEU A 155 21.01 -7.15 5.59
C LEU A 155 19.55 -7.59 5.74
N LEU A 156 18.96 -8.24 4.73
CA LEU A 156 17.58 -8.69 4.70
C LEU A 156 17.46 -10.22 4.86
N LYS A 157 18.56 -10.94 5.12
CA LYS A 157 18.60 -12.41 5.20
C LYS A 157 17.57 -12.99 6.18
N ASP A 158 17.35 -12.31 7.29
CA ASP A 158 16.39 -12.75 8.30
C ASP A 158 15.01 -12.11 8.11
N ALA A 159 14.97 -10.83 7.70
CA ALA A 159 13.74 -10.09 7.40
C ALA A 159 12.95 -10.60 6.18
N ILE A 160 13.48 -11.55 5.38
CA ILE A 160 12.72 -12.22 4.31
C ILE A 160 11.79 -13.32 4.84
N LYS A 161 11.95 -13.74 6.10
CA LYS A 161 11.20 -14.87 6.68
C LYS A 161 9.87 -14.36 7.25
N PRO A 162 8.71 -14.89 6.82
CA PRO A 162 7.43 -14.50 7.38
C PRO A 162 7.32 -14.73 8.89
N ASN A 163 6.74 -13.77 9.60
CA ASN A 163 6.55 -13.86 11.05
C ASN A 163 5.19 -14.46 11.38
N LEU A 164 5.19 -15.55 12.14
CA LEU A 164 3.98 -16.22 12.61
C LEU A 164 3.54 -15.62 13.95
N VAL A 165 2.30 -15.17 13.99
CA VAL A 165 1.59 -14.74 15.20
C VAL A 165 0.23 -15.44 15.26
N GLN A 166 -0.62 -15.05 16.20
CA GLN A 166 -1.97 -15.60 16.32
C GLN A 166 -3.03 -14.50 16.40
N THR A 167 -4.25 -14.84 16.02
CA THR A 167 -5.44 -14.04 16.34
C THR A 167 -5.79 -14.14 17.82
N PHE A 168 -6.73 -13.33 18.28
CA PHE A 168 -7.31 -13.40 19.63
C PHE A 168 -7.85 -14.80 19.97
N GLU A 169 -8.34 -15.54 18.98
CA GLU A 169 -8.90 -16.89 19.13
C GLU A 169 -7.89 -18.01 18.82
N GLY A 170 -6.61 -17.67 18.63
CA GLY A 170 -5.53 -18.65 18.47
C GLY A 170 -5.34 -19.20 17.05
N GLN A 171 -6.02 -18.65 16.03
CA GLN A 171 -5.74 -19.04 14.64
C GLN A 171 -4.40 -18.45 14.16
N PRO A 172 -3.64 -19.18 13.33
CA PRO A 172 -2.35 -18.71 12.84
C PRO A 172 -2.51 -17.52 11.88
N ALA A 173 -1.64 -16.53 12.01
CA ALA A 173 -1.58 -15.39 11.10
C ALA A 173 -0.13 -15.03 10.76
N PHE A 174 0.15 -14.77 9.48
CA PHE A 174 1.42 -14.19 9.07
C PHE A 174 1.33 -12.66 9.04
N VAL A 175 2.31 -11.99 9.65
CA VAL A 175 2.55 -10.54 9.53
C VAL A 175 3.93 -10.35 8.90
N HIS A 176 4.00 -9.86 7.67
CA HIS A 176 5.29 -9.78 6.98
C HIS A 176 5.30 -8.76 5.85
N ALA A 177 6.34 -7.91 5.87
CA ALA A 177 6.49 -6.72 5.05
C ALA A 177 5.32 -5.72 5.20
N GLY A 178 5.54 -4.48 4.79
CA GLY A 178 4.55 -3.42 4.94
C GLY A 178 4.71 -2.26 3.96
N PRO A 179 4.77 -2.50 2.63
CA PRO A 179 4.88 -1.43 1.66
C PRO A 179 3.67 -0.48 1.74
N PHE A 180 3.91 0.82 1.60
CA PHE A 180 2.85 1.82 1.55
C PHE A 180 1.95 1.61 0.33
N ALA A 181 0.64 1.59 0.53
CA ALA A 181 -0.34 1.29 -0.52
C ALA A 181 -0.52 2.41 -1.56
N ASN A 182 0.14 3.55 -1.37
CA ASN A 182 0.11 4.65 -2.30
C ASN A 182 1.30 4.56 -3.27
N ILE A 183 2.51 4.66 -2.74
CA ILE A 183 3.78 4.68 -3.51
C ILE A 183 4.34 3.30 -3.83
N ALA A 184 3.74 2.24 -3.27
CA ALA A 184 3.97 0.85 -3.63
C ALA A 184 2.62 0.10 -3.65
N HIS A 185 2.66 -1.23 -3.83
CA HIS A 185 1.47 -2.03 -4.07
C HIS A 185 0.55 -2.20 -2.84
N GLY A 186 1.08 -2.08 -1.62
CA GLY A 186 0.24 -2.05 -0.41
C GLY A 186 -0.22 -3.40 0.12
N ASN A 187 0.50 -4.49 -0.13
CA ASN A 187 0.14 -5.85 0.31
C ASN A 187 1.27 -6.47 1.13
N SER A 188 0.94 -7.49 1.93
CA SER A 188 1.96 -8.29 2.62
C SER A 188 2.75 -9.13 1.63
N SER A 189 3.85 -9.72 2.10
CA SER A 189 4.77 -10.43 1.21
C SER A 189 4.13 -11.60 0.43
N VAL A 190 4.64 -11.82 -0.77
CA VAL A 190 4.37 -12.98 -1.62
C VAL A 190 4.80 -14.27 -0.93
N ILE A 191 5.94 -14.29 -0.23
CA ILE A 191 6.44 -15.47 0.50
C ILE A 191 5.45 -15.88 1.59
N ALA A 192 4.94 -14.94 2.39
CA ALA A 192 3.94 -15.22 3.41
C ALA A 192 2.64 -15.78 2.79
N THR A 193 2.18 -15.17 1.70
CA THR A 193 0.96 -15.62 1.01
C THR A 193 1.13 -17.03 0.44
N ARG A 194 2.24 -17.33 -0.25
CA ARG A 194 2.54 -18.67 -0.77
C ARG A 194 2.67 -19.70 0.34
N MET A 195 3.35 -19.36 1.43
CA MET A 195 3.50 -20.25 2.57
C MET A 195 2.14 -20.58 3.17
N ALA A 196 1.28 -19.58 3.39
CA ALA A 196 -0.08 -19.79 3.87
C ALA A 196 -0.90 -20.70 2.94
N LEU A 197 -0.81 -20.50 1.62
CA LEU A 197 -1.55 -21.30 0.61
C LEU A 197 -1.10 -22.77 0.56
N LYS A 198 0.08 -23.10 1.12
CA LYS A 198 0.54 -24.49 1.26
C LYS A 198 0.15 -25.12 2.60
N LEU A 199 -0.29 -24.33 3.57
CA LEU A 199 -0.54 -24.76 4.95
C LEU A 199 -2.03 -24.72 5.33
N ALA A 200 -2.87 -24.03 4.57
CA ALA A 200 -4.29 -23.86 4.87
C ALA A 200 -5.18 -23.98 3.62
N ASP A 201 -6.43 -24.40 3.81
CA ASP A 201 -7.42 -24.51 2.73
C ASP A 201 -7.88 -23.14 2.22
N TYR A 202 -7.96 -22.15 3.12
CA TYR A 202 -8.32 -20.77 2.81
C TYR A 202 -7.28 -19.81 3.39
N VAL A 203 -6.86 -18.85 2.57
CA VAL A 203 -5.94 -17.78 2.98
C VAL A 203 -6.62 -16.44 2.76
N VAL A 204 -6.83 -15.71 3.85
CA VAL A 204 -7.32 -14.33 3.79
C VAL A 204 -6.12 -13.39 3.83
N THR A 205 -6.02 -12.53 2.82
CA THR A 205 -5.03 -11.45 2.75
C THR A 205 -5.73 -10.14 2.42
N GLU A 206 -5.01 -9.02 2.50
CA GLU A 206 -5.56 -7.69 2.26
C GLU A 206 -4.67 -6.85 1.34
N GLY A 207 -5.29 -5.84 0.72
CA GLY A 207 -4.60 -4.71 0.11
C GLY A 207 -4.93 -3.44 0.88
N GLY A 208 -3.93 -2.60 1.11
CA GLY A 208 -4.12 -1.34 1.82
C GLY A 208 -5.01 -0.37 1.04
N PHE A 209 -5.79 0.42 1.77
CA PHE A 209 -6.86 1.28 1.22
C PHE A 209 -8.00 0.47 0.60
N ALA A 210 -8.73 1.05 -0.36
CA ALA A 210 -9.89 0.43 -0.98
C ALA A 210 -9.54 -0.28 -2.30
N VAL A 211 -10.56 -0.79 -2.98
CA VAL A 211 -10.40 -1.60 -4.21
C VAL A 211 -9.68 -0.83 -5.32
N ASP A 212 -9.85 0.49 -5.37
CA ASP A 212 -9.25 1.39 -6.37
C ASP A 212 -7.74 1.61 -6.17
N LEU A 213 -7.15 1.13 -5.07
CA LEU A 213 -5.71 1.15 -4.86
C LEU A 213 -5.20 -0.24 -4.48
N GLY A 214 -5.52 -0.72 -3.28
CA GLY A 214 -4.93 -1.94 -2.74
C GLY A 214 -5.30 -3.20 -3.52
N ALA A 215 -6.56 -3.33 -3.96
CA ALA A 215 -6.99 -4.49 -4.72
C ALA A 215 -6.50 -4.42 -6.18
N GLU A 216 -6.66 -3.27 -6.85
CA GLU A 216 -6.11 -3.02 -8.18
C GLU A 216 -4.63 -3.40 -8.25
N LYS A 217 -3.82 -2.90 -7.31
CA LYS A 217 -2.38 -3.21 -7.25
C LYS A 217 -2.10 -4.66 -6.89
N PHE A 218 -2.93 -5.28 -6.05
CA PHE A 218 -2.80 -6.72 -5.82
C PHE A 218 -3.00 -7.50 -7.11
N PHE A 219 -3.98 -7.13 -7.94
CA PHE A 219 -4.25 -7.79 -9.21
C PHE A 219 -3.16 -7.48 -10.24
N ASP A 220 -3.00 -6.20 -10.60
CA ASP A 220 -2.16 -5.77 -11.72
C ASP A 220 -0.66 -5.70 -11.43
N ILE A 221 -0.23 -5.78 -10.17
CA ILE A 221 1.19 -5.83 -9.80
C ILE A 221 1.53 -7.17 -9.14
N VAL A 222 0.90 -7.49 -8.00
CA VAL A 222 1.29 -8.66 -7.21
C VAL A 222 1.01 -9.96 -7.96
N CYS A 223 -0.23 -10.17 -8.43
CA CYS A 223 -0.62 -11.37 -9.18
C CYS A 223 0.03 -11.39 -10.57
N ARG A 224 0.17 -10.24 -11.24
CA ARG A 224 0.86 -10.14 -12.54
C ARG A 224 2.30 -10.65 -12.48
N GLN A 225 3.07 -10.26 -11.46
CA GLN A 225 4.45 -10.72 -11.29
C GLN A 225 4.55 -12.16 -10.69
N ASN A 226 3.43 -12.66 -10.15
CA ASN A 226 3.33 -13.94 -9.45
C ASN A 226 2.07 -14.69 -9.94
N PRO A 227 2.07 -15.20 -11.19
CA PRO A 227 0.87 -15.75 -11.84
C PRO A 227 0.30 -17.02 -11.16
N ASP A 228 1.06 -17.62 -10.24
CA ASP A 228 0.61 -18.70 -9.37
C ASP A 228 -0.30 -18.21 -8.22
N LEU A 229 -0.30 -16.91 -7.92
CA LEU A 229 -1.21 -16.27 -6.98
C LEU A 229 -2.42 -15.73 -7.73
N LYS A 230 -3.57 -16.37 -7.51
CA LYS A 230 -4.85 -15.93 -8.08
C LYS A 230 -5.90 -15.87 -6.97
N PRO A 231 -6.59 -14.72 -6.79
CA PRO A 231 -7.66 -14.62 -5.82
C PRO A 231 -8.89 -15.43 -6.29
N SER A 232 -9.52 -16.15 -5.36
CA SER A 232 -10.76 -16.88 -5.65
C SER A 232 -12.02 -16.04 -5.43
N ALA A 233 -11.98 -15.09 -4.49
CA ALA A 233 -13.05 -14.14 -4.20
C ALA A 233 -12.47 -12.87 -3.55
N VAL A 234 -13.28 -11.80 -3.53
CA VAL A 234 -12.91 -10.52 -2.89
C VAL A 234 -13.99 -10.13 -1.89
N VAL A 235 -13.58 -9.86 -0.65
CA VAL A 235 -14.45 -9.26 0.37
C VAL A 235 -14.25 -7.75 0.40
N ILE A 236 -15.32 -6.99 0.16
CA ILE A 236 -15.34 -5.53 0.21
C ILE A 236 -15.97 -5.10 1.53
N VAL A 237 -15.18 -4.47 2.40
CA VAL A 237 -15.64 -4.03 3.70
C VAL A 237 -16.30 -2.64 3.60
N ALA A 238 -17.48 -2.49 4.20
CA ALA A 238 -18.24 -1.25 4.28
C ALA A 238 -18.75 -1.00 5.72
N SER A 239 -19.15 0.24 6.01
CA SER A 239 -19.84 0.59 7.27
C SER A 239 -20.89 1.67 7.00
N LEU A 240 -21.92 1.74 7.84
CA LEU A 240 -22.95 2.78 7.72
C LEU A 240 -22.35 4.18 7.83
N LYS A 241 -21.39 4.38 8.73
CA LYS A 241 -20.71 5.66 8.92
C LYS A 241 -19.99 6.12 7.65
N ALA A 242 -19.26 5.21 6.99
CA ALA A 242 -18.59 5.52 5.73
C ALA A 242 -19.58 5.79 4.60
N LEU A 243 -20.62 4.97 4.43
CA LEU A 243 -21.63 5.17 3.41
C LEU A 243 -22.36 6.51 3.59
N LYS A 244 -22.79 6.85 4.81
CA LYS A 244 -23.40 8.16 5.10
C LYS A 244 -22.46 9.34 4.79
N MET A 245 -21.15 9.18 5.06
CA MET A 245 -20.14 10.17 4.65
C MET A 245 -20.09 10.33 3.14
N HIS A 246 -20.07 9.22 2.39
CA HIS A 246 -20.11 9.24 0.93
C HIS A 246 -21.43 9.79 0.38
N GLY A 247 -22.51 9.71 1.15
CA GLY A 247 -23.81 10.33 0.87
C GLY A 247 -23.92 11.82 1.17
N GLY A 248 -22.83 12.46 1.62
CA GLY A 248 -22.75 13.90 1.89
C GLY A 248 -23.13 14.32 3.31
N MET A 249 -23.25 13.37 4.25
CA MET A 249 -23.61 13.69 5.63
C MET A 249 -22.44 14.34 6.38
N ALA A 250 -22.75 15.33 7.23
CA ALA A 250 -21.75 16.03 8.02
C ALA A 250 -21.15 15.14 9.12
N LYS A 251 -19.82 15.24 9.33
CA LYS A 251 -19.05 14.34 10.20
C LYS A 251 -19.54 14.30 11.66
N ASP A 252 -20.02 15.43 12.17
CA ASP A 252 -20.58 15.59 13.51
C ASP A 252 -21.94 14.90 13.68
N LYS A 253 -22.68 14.66 12.58
CA LYS A 253 -24.00 14.03 12.58
C LYS A 253 -23.98 12.54 12.26
N ILE A 254 -22.98 12.06 11.52
CA ILE A 254 -22.90 10.67 11.04
C ILE A 254 -23.04 9.62 12.17
N LYS A 255 -22.53 9.94 13.37
CA LYS A 255 -22.55 9.02 14.51
C LYS A 255 -23.87 8.99 15.26
N THR A 256 -24.66 10.06 15.20
CA THR A 256 -25.83 10.26 16.07
C THR A 256 -27.15 10.21 15.32
N GLU A 257 -27.15 10.51 14.02
CA GLU A 257 -28.36 10.60 13.20
C GLU A 257 -28.47 9.43 12.21
N LYS A 258 -29.69 8.90 12.06
CA LYS A 258 -30.06 7.91 11.03
C LYS A 258 -30.39 8.63 9.71
N SER A 259 -30.02 8.06 8.57
CA SER A 259 -30.37 8.60 7.25
C SER A 259 -30.29 7.56 6.13
N PHE A 260 -31.44 7.00 5.76
CA PHE A 260 -31.58 6.10 4.60
C PHE A 260 -31.25 6.80 3.27
N ASP A 261 -31.57 8.09 3.16
CA ASP A 261 -31.29 8.91 1.97
C ASP A 261 -29.77 9.14 1.78
N ALA A 262 -29.03 9.42 2.85
CA ALA A 262 -27.57 9.49 2.79
C ALA A 262 -26.96 8.11 2.49
N LEU A 263 -27.50 7.03 3.05
CA LEU A 263 -27.06 5.67 2.71
C LEU A 263 -27.28 5.37 1.22
N GLU A 264 -28.46 5.65 0.68
CA GLU A 264 -28.79 5.43 -0.73
C GLU A 264 -27.81 6.16 -1.66
N ARG A 265 -27.52 7.45 -1.41
CA ARG A 265 -26.50 8.17 -2.18
C ARG A 265 -25.09 7.61 -1.99
N GLY A 266 -24.74 7.26 -0.75
CA GLY A 266 -23.44 6.72 -0.38
C GLY A 266 -23.12 5.38 -1.03
N MET A 267 -24.17 4.57 -1.30
CA MET A 267 -24.03 3.29 -1.99
C MET A 267 -23.34 3.41 -3.34
N ALA A 268 -23.43 4.55 -4.03
CA ALA A 268 -22.73 4.78 -5.30
C ALA A 268 -21.22 4.50 -5.20
N ASN A 269 -20.58 4.81 -4.07
CA ASN A 269 -19.18 4.47 -3.82
C ASN A 269 -18.95 2.96 -3.76
N LEU A 270 -19.78 2.24 -3.00
CA LEU A 270 -19.72 0.78 -2.90
C LEU A 270 -20.00 0.10 -4.25
N VAL A 271 -20.98 0.60 -5.02
CA VAL A 271 -21.28 0.12 -6.38
C VAL A 271 -20.04 0.18 -7.25
N ARG A 272 -19.27 1.26 -7.20
CA ARG A 272 -18.04 1.39 -7.99
C ARG A 272 -16.98 0.38 -7.59
N HIS A 273 -16.80 0.12 -6.30
CA HIS A 273 -15.85 -0.89 -5.85
C HIS A 273 -16.28 -2.30 -6.24
N VAL A 274 -17.58 -2.63 -6.14
CA VAL A 274 -18.14 -3.91 -6.61
C VAL A 274 -17.97 -4.05 -8.13
N SER A 275 -18.26 -3.00 -8.91
CA SER A 275 -18.11 -3.04 -10.38
C SER A 275 -16.65 -3.20 -10.80
N THR A 276 -15.72 -2.60 -10.05
CA THR A 276 -14.29 -2.78 -10.27
C THR A 276 -13.89 -4.23 -10.05
N VAL A 277 -14.29 -4.86 -8.94
CA VAL A 277 -14.01 -6.29 -8.71
C VAL A 277 -14.59 -7.17 -9.82
N LYS A 278 -15.86 -6.93 -10.22
CA LYS A 278 -16.49 -7.65 -11.33
C LYS A 278 -15.75 -7.46 -12.66
N MET A 279 -15.13 -6.30 -12.89
CA MET A 279 -14.31 -6.02 -14.08
C MET A 279 -13.10 -6.97 -14.20
N TYR A 280 -12.46 -7.27 -13.07
CA TYR A 280 -11.36 -8.26 -12.96
C TYR A 280 -11.85 -9.71 -13.08
N GLY A 281 -13.17 -9.95 -13.23
CA GLY A 281 -13.73 -11.31 -13.37
C GLY A 281 -13.76 -12.10 -12.07
N LEU A 282 -13.81 -11.41 -10.93
CA LEU A 282 -13.79 -12.02 -9.60
C LEU A 282 -15.17 -11.97 -8.91
N PRO A 283 -15.55 -13.04 -8.18
CA PRO A 283 -16.66 -13.02 -7.24
C PRO A 283 -16.44 -11.99 -6.13
N ALA A 284 -17.48 -11.23 -5.80
CA ALA A 284 -17.46 -10.22 -4.74
C ALA A 284 -18.43 -10.57 -3.60
N VAL A 285 -18.03 -10.26 -2.38
CA VAL A 285 -18.88 -10.33 -1.17
C VAL A 285 -18.72 -9.02 -0.41
N VAL A 286 -19.82 -8.43 0.05
CA VAL A 286 -19.78 -7.23 0.88
C VAL A 286 -19.87 -7.61 2.36
N ALA A 287 -18.91 -7.13 3.16
CA ALA A 287 -18.94 -7.24 4.61
C ALA A 287 -19.35 -5.89 5.22
N ILE A 288 -20.53 -5.82 5.85
CA ILE A 288 -21.02 -4.61 6.50
C ILE A 288 -20.63 -4.69 7.98
N ASN A 289 -19.54 -4.03 8.36
CA ASN A 289 -19.08 -4.03 9.74
C ASN A 289 -20.04 -3.22 10.62
N ARG A 290 -20.61 -3.89 11.63
CA ARG A 290 -21.47 -3.27 12.62
C ARG A 290 -20.66 -2.48 13.65
N PHE A 291 -21.09 -1.25 13.91
CA PHE A 291 -20.64 -0.44 15.04
C PHE A 291 -21.69 -0.42 16.17
N PRO A 292 -21.30 -0.11 17.42
CA PRO A 292 -22.23 -0.06 18.55
C PRO A 292 -23.43 0.88 18.35
N ASP A 293 -23.22 2.01 17.67
CA ASP A 293 -24.25 3.04 17.43
C ASP A 293 -25.09 2.76 16.17
N ASP A 294 -24.83 1.66 15.45
CA ASP A 294 -25.50 1.38 14.18
C ASP A 294 -26.93 0.87 14.40
N CYS A 295 -27.84 1.40 13.58
CA CYS A 295 -29.23 1.04 13.54
C CYS A 295 -29.43 -0.29 12.78
N ALA A 296 -30.19 -1.23 13.35
CA ALA A 296 -30.46 -2.52 12.70
C ALA A 296 -31.18 -2.36 11.35
N GLU A 297 -32.13 -1.44 11.28
CA GLU A 297 -32.88 -1.13 10.06
C GLU A 297 -32.00 -0.52 8.96
N GLU A 298 -31.01 0.32 9.31
CA GLU A 298 -30.04 0.87 8.34
C GLU A 298 -29.08 -0.22 7.84
N LEU A 299 -28.64 -1.13 8.72
CA LEU A 299 -27.77 -2.26 8.34
C LEU A 299 -28.49 -3.17 7.34
N GLU A 300 -29.73 -3.53 7.66
CA GLU A 300 -30.54 -4.40 6.82
C GLU A 300 -30.87 -3.72 5.49
N PHE A 301 -31.18 -2.43 5.49
CA PHE A 301 -31.38 -1.66 4.26
C PHE A 301 -30.17 -1.74 3.32
N VAL A 302 -28.95 -1.54 3.82
CA VAL A 302 -27.72 -1.65 3.01
C VAL A 302 -27.50 -3.08 2.52
N ARG A 303 -27.72 -4.07 3.39
CA ARG A 303 -27.59 -5.49 3.04
C ARG A 303 -28.55 -5.87 1.91
N GLU A 304 -29.83 -5.52 2.04
CA GLU A 304 -30.84 -5.77 1.02
C GLU A 304 -30.52 -5.06 -0.30
N LYS A 305 -30.04 -3.81 -0.25
CA LYS A 305 -29.64 -3.07 -1.46
C LYS A 305 -28.48 -3.75 -2.19
N CYS A 306 -27.49 -4.28 -1.46
CA CYS A 306 -26.41 -5.05 -2.08
C CYS A 306 -26.98 -6.28 -2.82
N VAL A 307 -27.82 -7.08 -2.13
CA VAL A 307 -28.36 -8.32 -2.70
C VAL A 307 -29.32 -8.05 -3.85
N LYS A 308 -30.32 -7.18 -3.65
CA LYS A 308 -31.42 -6.96 -4.61
C LYS A 308 -31.03 -6.05 -5.77
N SER A 309 -30.17 -5.04 -5.54
CA SER A 309 -29.87 -4.02 -6.54
C SER A 309 -28.50 -4.19 -7.21
N LEU A 310 -27.51 -4.76 -6.51
CA LEU A 310 -26.15 -4.93 -7.06
C LEU A 310 -25.84 -6.37 -7.48
N ASP A 311 -26.73 -7.31 -7.14
CA ASP A 311 -26.54 -8.74 -7.34
C ASP A 311 -25.18 -9.17 -6.79
N VAL A 312 -24.98 -8.93 -5.49
CA VAL A 312 -23.78 -9.28 -4.74
C VAL A 312 -24.16 -9.79 -3.35
N ARG A 313 -23.50 -10.86 -2.89
CA ARG A 313 -23.67 -11.35 -1.52
C ARG A 313 -23.25 -10.26 -0.54
N ALA A 314 -24.02 -10.07 0.52
CA ALA A 314 -23.72 -9.10 1.55
C ALA A 314 -24.13 -9.60 2.93
N GLU A 315 -23.21 -9.55 3.88
CA GLU A 315 -23.43 -10.02 5.24
C GLU A 315 -23.00 -8.97 6.26
N ILE A 316 -23.77 -8.88 7.34
CA ILE A 316 -23.44 -8.03 8.49
C ILE A 316 -22.39 -8.75 9.32
N SER A 317 -21.29 -8.07 9.62
CA SER A 317 -20.15 -8.61 10.37
C SER A 317 -20.09 -8.00 11.77
N GLU A 318 -20.06 -8.86 12.78
CA GLU A 318 -19.95 -8.50 14.21
C GLU A 318 -18.63 -8.99 14.83
N VAL A 319 -17.63 -9.32 14.00
CA VAL A 319 -16.37 -9.97 14.44
C VAL A 319 -15.61 -9.20 15.51
N ALA A 320 -15.67 -7.86 15.50
CA ALA A 320 -15.03 -7.05 16.53
C ALA A 320 -15.63 -7.36 17.92
N ALA A 321 -16.96 -7.40 18.04
CA ALA A 321 -17.64 -7.60 19.32
C ALA A 321 -17.78 -9.09 19.71
N ARG A 322 -17.93 -9.97 18.72
CA ARG A 322 -18.32 -11.37 18.91
C ARG A 322 -17.27 -12.39 18.44
N GLY A 323 -16.13 -11.96 17.92
CA GLY A 323 -15.10 -12.87 17.43
C GLY A 323 -15.58 -13.66 16.20
N GLY A 324 -15.07 -14.88 16.01
CA GLY A 324 -15.40 -15.75 14.90
C GLY A 324 -16.91 -16.04 14.76
N GLU A 325 -17.64 -16.13 15.89
CA GLU A 325 -19.10 -16.30 15.90
C GLU A 325 -19.81 -15.16 15.16
N GLY A 326 -19.32 -13.92 15.31
CA GLY A 326 -19.85 -12.74 14.62
C GLY A 326 -19.52 -12.66 13.13
N GLY A 327 -18.73 -13.59 12.60
CA GLY A 327 -18.28 -13.64 11.21
C GLY A 327 -18.75 -14.87 10.44
N GLU A 328 -19.52 -15.78 11.05
CA GLU A 328 -19.84 -17.08 10.45
C GLU A 328 -20.62 -16.95 9.13
N ALA A 329 -21.61 -16.04 9.07
CA ALA A 329 -22.37 -15.78 7.85
C ALA A 329 -21.48 -15.24 6.72
N LEU A 330 -20.61 -14.27 7.04
CA LEU A 330 -19.63 -13.73 6.10
C LEU A 330 -18.65 -14.80 5.62
N ALA A 331 -18.17 -15.67 6.52
CA ALA A 331 -17.28 -16.76 6.17
C ALA A 331 -17.94 -17.75 5.19
N LYS A 332 -19.21 -18.13 5.43
CA LYS A 332 -19.98 -18.96 4.50
C LYS A 332 -20.13 -18.30 3.13
N ALA A 333 -20.52 -17.03 3.09
CA ALA A 333 -20.66 -16.28 1.84
C ALA A 333 -19.33 -16.16 1.08
N ALA A 334 -18.21 -15.95 1.79
CA ALA A 334 -16.87 -15.90 1.20
C ALA A 334 -16.41 -17.25 0.65
N VAL A 335 -16.69 -18.34 1.35
CA VAL A 335 -16.39 -19.72 0.90
C VAL A 335 -17.21 -20.06 -0.34
N GLU A 336 -18.50 -19.74 -0.37
CA GLU A 336 -19.34 -19.92 -1.55
C GLU A 336 -18.79 -19.15 -2.75
N ALA A 337 -18.50 -17.86 -2.57
CA ALA A 337 -17.93 -17.02 -3.61
C ALA A 337 -16.57 -17.55 -4.10
N ALA A 338 -15.72 -18.05 -3.20
CA ALA A 338 -14.42 -18.62 -3.55
C ALA A 338 -14.51 -19.93 -4.35
N ASN A 339 -15.63 -20.64 -4.24
CA ASN A 339 -15.89 -21.88 -4.99
C ASN A 339 -16.61 -21.62 -6.33
N GLU A 340 -16.99 -20.37 -6.62
CA GLU A 340 -17.55 -20.00 -7.92
C GLU A 340 -16.46 -19.99 -8.99
N ARG A 341 -16.88 -20.22 -10.23
CA ARG A 341 -15.99 -20.06 -11.38
C ARG A 341 -15.66 -18.58 -11.56
N SER A 342 -14.39 -18.22 -11.42
CA SER A 342 -13.87 -16.89 -11.76
C SER A 342 -13.17 -16.89 -13.12
N ASP A 343 -13.16 -15.73 -13.77
CA ASP A 343 -12.39 -15.46 -15.00
C ASP A 343 -11.40 -14.33 -14.72
N PHE A 344 -10.53 -14.56 -13.72
CA PHE A 344 -9.60 -13.56 -13.25
C PHE A 344 -8.68 -13.07 -14.38
N ARG A 345 -8.72 -11.77 -14.65
CA ARG A 345 -7.96 -11.12 -15.72
C ARG A 345 -7.41 -9.78 -15.26
N MET A 346 -6.28 -9.39 -15.84
CA MET A 346 -5.65 -8.10 -15.60
C MET A 346 -6.39 -6.96 -16.31
N LEU A 347 -6.19 -5.71 -15.88
CA LEU A 347 -6.90 -4.56 -16.44
C LEU A 347 -6.38 -4.13 -17.82
N TYR A 348 -5.10 -4.42 -18.08
CA TYR A 348 -4.34 -4.01 -19.26
C TYR A 348 -3.22 -5.00 -19.61
N GLU A 349 -2.81 -5.02 -20.88
CA GLU A 349 -1.72 -5.85 -21.40
C GLU A 349 -0.33 -5.24 -21.13
N ASP A 350 0.70 -6.08 -21.04
CA ASP A 350 2.09 -5.63 -20.79
C ASP A 350 2.67 -4.80 -21.94
N SER A 351 2.21 -5.05 -23.18
CA SER A 351 2.69 -4.40 -24.40
C SER A 351 2.27 -2.93 -24.55
N LEU A 352 1.31 -2.48 -23.75
CA LEU A 352 0.87 -1.09 -23.76
C LEU A 352 1.95 -0.17 -23.18
N THR A 353 1.98 1.07 -23.67
CA THR A 353 2.86 2.12 -23.14
C THR A 353 2.51 2.43 -21.68
N LEU A 354 3.46 2.98 -20.92
CA LEU A 354 3.21 3.35 -19.52
C LEU A 354 2.10 4.41 -19.42
N ARG A 355 2.03 5.30 -20.42
CA ARG A 355 0.95 6.28 -20.56
C ARG A 355 -0.42 5.62 -20.70
N GLU A 356 -0.56 4.68 -21.64
CA GLU A 356 -1.83 3.98 -21.87
C GLU A 356 -2.28 3.21 -20.61
N LYS A 357 -1.35 2.59 -19.89
CA LYS A 357 -1.63 1.91 -18.62
C LYS A 357 -2.18 2.88 -17.57
N ILE A 358 -1.54 4.04 -17.38
CA ILE A 358 -2.05 5.12 -16.51
C ILE A 358 -3.47 5.53 -16.92
N GLU A 359 -3.69 5.75 -18.22
CA GLU A 359 -4.99 6.18 -18.73
C GLU A 359 -6.08 5.14 -18.52
N ILE A 360 -5.76 3.85 -18.69
CA ILE A 360 -6.69 2.75 -18.45
C ILE A 360 -7.11 2.71 -16.98
N ILE A 361 -6.16 2.77 -16.04
CA ILE A 361 -6.46 2.79 -14.61
C ILE A 361 -7.34 4.00 -14.27
N ALA A 362 -6.94 5.20 -14.72
CA ALA A 362 -7.68 6.42 -14.42
C ALA A 362 -9.11 6.42 -14.99
N LYS A 363 -9.30 5.92 -16.22
CA LYS A 363 -10.63 5.91 -16.87
C LYS A 363 -11.51 4.76 -16.36
N LYS A 364 -10.96 3.55 -16.20
CA LYS A 364 -11.76 2.37 -15.82
C LYS A 364 -11.98 2.22 -14.31
N VAL A 365 -10.97 2.53 -13.51
CA VAL A 365 -11.04 2.35 -12.04
C VAL A 365 -11.49 3.64 -11.36
N TYR A 366 -10.96 4.79 -11.79
CA TYR A 366 -11.28 6.08 -11.16
C TYR A 366 -12.43 6.83 -11.84
N HIS A 367 -12.78 6.45 -13.07
CA HIS A 367 -13.78 7.13 -13.92
C HIS A 367 -13.44 8.61 -14.21
N ALA A 368 -12.14 8.90 -14.35
CA ALA A 368 -11.69 10.18 -14.86
C ALA A 368 -12.15 10.39 -16.31
N GLY A 369 -12.53 11.61 -16.66
CA GLY A 369 -12.90 11.98 -18.03
C GLY A 369 -11.67 12.21 -18.91
N ASN A 370 -10.62 12.78 -18.32
CA ASN A 370 -9.34 13.04 -18.99
C ASN A 370 -8.17 12.85 -18.02
N VAL A 371 -7.00 12.53 -18.58
CA VAL A 371 -5.75 12.39 -17.84
C VAL A 371 -4.78 13.46 -18.30
N ILE A 372 -4.27 14.23 -17.35
CA ILE A 372 -3.30 15.31 -17.58
C ILE A 372 -1.96 14.81 -17.06
N ILE A 373 -0.97 14.68 -17.93
CA ILE A 373 0.39 14.27 -17.57
C ILE A 373 1.29 15.51 -17.65
N SER A 374 1.98 15.84 -16.55
CA SER A 374 2.87 17.00 -16.52
C SER A 374 4.06 16.82 -17.48
N PRO A 375 4.70 17.91 -17.95
CA PRO A 375 5.92 17.81 -18.76
C PRO A 375 7.05 17.02 -18.07
N LYS A 376 7.15 17.11 -16.74
CA LYS A 376 8.11 16.34 -15.94
C LYS A 376 7.80 14.84 -16.00
N ALA A 377 6.53 14.47 -15.85
CA ALA A 377 6.07 13.10 -15.92
C ALA A 377 6.23 12.52 -17.34
N GLU A 378 5.87 13.26 -18.40
CA GLU A 378 6.08 12.84 -19.80
C GLU A 378 7.55 12.54 -20.09
N LYS A 379 8.47 13.42 -19.68
CA LYS A 379 9.91 13.18 -19.83
C LYS A 379 10.36 11.91 -19.12
N SER A 380 9.80 11.64 -17.93
CA SER A 380 10.15 10.45 -17.15
C SER A 380 9.61 9.17 -17.80
N LEU A 381 8.37 9.18 -18.30
CA LEU A 381 7.77 8.06 -19.05
C LEU A 381 8.60 7.73 -20.30
N ALA A 382 8.92 8.73 -21.12
CA ALA A 382 9.74 8.55 -22.31
C ALA A 382 11.14 8.01 -21.96
N GLY A 383 11.73 8.48 -20.86
CA GLY A 383 13.02 7.98 -20.37
C GLY A 383 12.98 6.51 -19.95
N LEU A 384 11.92 6.09 -19.25
CA LEU A 384 11.71 4.70 -18.85
C LEU A 384 11.50 3.79 -20.07
N GLU A 385 10.68 4.20 -21.02
CA GLU A 385 10.41 3.44 -22.24
C GLU A 385 11.67 3.28 -23.10
N LYS A 386 12.43 4.36 -23.30
CA LYS A 386 13.72 4.31 -23.99
C LYS A 386 14.73 3.40 -23.31
N SER A 387 14.63 3.29 -21.97
CA SER A 387 15.50 2.42 -21.16
C SER A 387 15.00 0.98 -21.07
N GLY A 388 13.96 0.60 -21.83
CA GLY A 388 13.44 -0.77 -21.89
C GLY A 388 12.40 -1.10 -20.81
N PHE A 389 11.96 -0.14 -20.01
CA PHE A 389 11.00 -0.33 -18.91
C PHE A 389 9.54 -0.03 -19.28
N GLY A 390 9.22 0.11 -20.57
CA GLY A 390 7.84 0.35 -21.02
C GLY A 390 6.86 -0.77 -20.68
N HIS A 391 7.37 -2.00 -20.53
CA HIS A 391 6.58 -3.18 -20.19
C HIS A 391 6.14 -3.21 -18.73
N LEU A 392 6.72 -2.40 -17.84
CA LEU A 392 6.39 -2.42 -16.42
C LEU A 392 4.89 -2.11 -16.16
N PRO A 393 4.28 -2.72 -15.14
CA PRO A 393 2.99 -2.27 -14.63
C PRO A 393 3.12 -0.91 -13.94
N VAL A 394 1.98 -0.25 -13.73
CA VAL A 394 1.91 1.09 -13.15
C VAL A 394 1.33 1.03 -11.75
N ASN A 395 2.01 1.67 -10.80
CA ASN A 395 1.51 1.92 -9.45
C ASN A 395 1.04 3.38 -9.34
N ILE A 396 -0.26 3.63 -9.33
CA ILE A 396 -0.79 4.99 -9.12
C ILE A 396 -0.71 5.37 -7.64
N ALA A 397 0.01 6.45 -7.35
CA ALA A 397 0.07 7.07 -6.02
C ALA A 397 -0.85 8.30 -5.99
N LYS A 398 -2.10 8.12 -5.55
CA LYS A 398 -3.09 9.18 -5.28
C LYS A 398 -3.59 9.15 -3.84
N THR A 399 -4.43 10.12 -3.46
CA THR A 399 -5.16 10.07 -2.18
C THR A 399 -6.03 8.82 -2.07
N GLN A 400 -6.07 8.24 -0.88
CA GLN A 400 -6.95 7.13 -0.53
C GLN A 400 -8.37 7.56 -0.12
N LEU A 401 -8.59 8.86 0.06
CA LEU A 401 -9.84 9.42 0.61
C LEU A 401 -10.92 9.62 -0.46
N SER A 402 -10.56 9.46 -1.73
CA SER A 402 -11.41 9.67 -2.89
C SER A 402 -10.95 8.77 -4.03
N THR A 403 -11.87 8.39 -4.92
CA THR A 403 -11.48 7.75 -6.20
C THR A 403 -10.77 8.73 -7.13
N THR A 404 -10.90 10.04 -6.91
CA THR A 404 -10.16 11.08 -7.64
C THR A 404 -8.75 11.30 -7.06
N ASP A 405 -7.98 12.21 -7.65
CA ASP A 405 -6.72 12.70 -7.10
C ASP A 405 -6.89 13.79 -6.01
N THR A 406 -8.13 14.13 -5.65
CA THR A 406 -8.49 15.18 -4.69
C THR A 406 -9.23 14.60 -3.49
N ALA A 407 -8.69 14.80 -2.28
CA ALA A 407 -9.11 14.07 -1.08
C ALA A 407 -10.55 14.33 -0.61
N ASN A 408 -11.09 15.53 -0.82
CA ASN A 408 -12.38 15.95 -0.25
C ASN A 408 -13.56 15.76 -1.22
N VAL A 409 -13.43 14.87 -2.20
CA VAL A 409 -14.49 14.52 -3.14
C VAL A 409 -15.05 13.15 -2.77
N TYR A 410 -16.31 13.10 -2.33
CA TYR A 410 -16.94 11.89 -1.80
C TYR A 410 -17.92 11.28 -2.83
N GLY A 411 -18.51 10.13 -2.49
CA GLY A 411 -19.41 9.38 -3.38
C GLY A 411 -18.67 8.64 -4.51
N ALA A 412 -19.21 8.75 -5.73
CA ALA A 412 -18.68 8.15 -6.96
C ALA A 412 -18.55 9.20 -8.09
N PRO A 413 -17.62 10.17 -7.97
CA PRO A 413 -17.44 11.24 -8.96
C PRO A 413 -17.02 10.71 -10.34
N GLU A 414 -17.46 11.37 -11.41
CA GLU A 414 -17.16 10.97 -12.80
C GLU A 414 -16.73 12.17 -13.64
N GLY A 415 -15.97 11.91 -14.70
CA GLY A 415 -15.65 12.92 -15.72
C GLY A 415 -14.66 14.00 -15.26
N PHE A 416 -14.03 13.84 -14.10
CA PHE A 416 -13.02 14.77 -13.58
C PHE A 416 -11.67 14.62 -14.30
N ALA A 417 -10.86 15.66 -14.23
CA ALA A 417 -9.48 15.62 -14.71
C ALA A 417 -8.57 14.97 -13.67
N PHE A 418 -7.83 13.94 -14.07
CA PHE A 418 -6.85 13.26 -13.22
C PHE A 418 -5.44 13.69 -13.59
N THR A 419 -4.69 14.26 -12.64
CA THR A 419 -3.39 14.88 -12.93
C THR A 419 -2.23 14.06 -12.38
N VAL A 420 -1.36 13.56 -13.27
CA VAL A 420 -0.09 12.91 -12.94
C VAL A 420 1.03 13.94 -12.99
N ARG A 421 1.62 14.25 -11.83
CA ARG A 421 2.66 15.28 -11.70
C ARG A 421 4.07 14.75 -11.89
N GLU A 422 4.30 13.48 -11.57
CA GLU A 422 5.62 12.87 -11.55
C GLU A 422 5.52 11.36 -11.77
N VAL A 423 6.52 10.78 -12.43
CA VAL A 423 6.66 9.33 -12.55
C VAL A 423 8.05 8.96 -12.04
N ARG A 424 8.14 7.98 -11.14
CA ARG A 424 9.39 7.47 -10.58
C ARG A 424 9.61 6.01 -10.99
N PRO A 425 10.85 5.61 -11.33
CA PRO A 425 11.19 4.20 -11.47
C PRO A 425 11.12 3.49 -10.12
N SER A 426 10.59 2.27 -10.13
CA SER A 426 10.87 1.26 -9.12
C SER A 426 11.23 -0.04 -9.84
N CYS A 427 12.34 0.01 -10.58
CA CYS A 427 12.76 -1.02 -11.53
C CYS A 427 13.07 -2.37 -10.85
N GLY A 428 13.61 -2.36 -9.63
CA GLY A 428 13.84 -3.57 -8.85
C GLY A 428 12.54 -4.18 -8.32
N ALA A 429 11.60 -3.34 -7.89
CA ALA A 429 10.25 -3.79 -7.56
C ALA A 429 9.44 -4.22 -8.80
N GLY A 430 9.81 -3.74 -9.98
CA GLY A 430 9.18 -4.09 -11.26
C GLY A 430 7.88 -3.33 -11.52
N PHE A 431 7.81 -2.03 -11.20
CA PHE A 431 6.71 -1.15 -11.59
C PHE A 431 7.15 0.32 -11.72
N ALA A 432 6.36 1.13 -12.42
CA ALA A 432 6.52 2.59 -12.48
C ALA A 432 5.53 3.28 -11.53
N VAL A 433 6.01 4.17 -10.66
CA VAL A 433 5.16 4.90 -9.71
C VAL A 433 4.69 6.20 -10.34
N ALA A 434 3.40 6.31 -10.65
CA ALA A 434 2.79 7.54 -11.16
C ALA A 434 2.13 8.31 -10.02
N ILE A 435 2.71 9.46 -9.66
CA ILE A 435 2.26 10.27 -8.54
C ILE A 435 1.24 11.30 -9.03
N ALA A 436 0.04 11.23 -8.45
CA ALA A 436 -1.09 12.11 -8.75
C ALA A 436 -1.49 12.92 -7.52
N GLY A 437 -1.99 14.14 -7.76
CA GLY A 437 -2.39 15.08 -6.72
C GLY A 437 -1.27 15.44 -5.73
N GLU A 438 -1.65 16.07 -4.61
CA GLU A 438 -0.74 16.42 -3.53
C GLU A 438 -0.60 15.26 -2.54
N MET A 439 0.47 14.48 -2.67
CA MET A 439 0.79 13.37 -1.75
C MET A 439 2.19 13.54 -1.16
N MET A 440 2.29 13.28 0.14
CA MET A 440 3.56 13.25 0.88
C MET A 440 4.00 11.80 1.14
N THR A 441 5.29 11.52 0.94
CA THR A 441 5.94 10.22 1.16
C THR A 441 6.53 10.07 2.57
N LEU A 442 6.80 11.19 3.27
CA LEU A 442 7.16 11.23 4.69
C LEU A 442 6.06 11.98 5.48
N PRO A 443 5.27 11.29 6.32
CA PRO A 443 4.24 11.93 7.13
C PRO A 443 4.86 12.90 8.15
N GLY A 444 4.05 13.85 8.63
CA GLY A 444 4.43 14.73 9.73
C GLY A 444 3.53 14.49 10.94
N LEU A 445 4.04 14.77 12.14
CA LEU A 445 3.23 14.73 13.36
C LEU A 445 2.13 15.81 13.36
N PRO A 446 0.96 15.54 13.96
CA PRO A 446 -0.10 16.53 14.18
C PRO A 446 0.25 17.46 15.35
N LYS A 447 -0.62 18.47 15.61
CA LYS A 447 -0.45 19.39 16.76
C LYS A 447 -0.46 18.66 18.12
N GLN A 448 -1.27 17.61 18.24
CA GLN A 448 -1.33 16.74 19.42
C GLN A 448 -1.06 15.30 18.98
N PRO A 449 0.22 14.87 18.95
CA PRO A 449 0.57 13.51 18.55
C PRO A 449 0.10 12.49 19.59
N ALA A 450 -0.19 11.27 19.13
CA ALA A 450 -0.50 10.14 20.01
C ALA A 450 0.62 9.89 21.04
N ALA A 451 1.87 10.19 20.67
CA ALA A 451 3.03 10.15 21.56
C ALA A 451 2.85 10.83 22.93
N LEU A 452 1.99 11.85 23.05
CA LEU A 452 1.72 12.52 24.32
C LEU A 452 0.92 11.67 25.32
N ARG A 453 0.35 10.55 24.88
CA ARG A 453 -0.44 9.62 25.70
C ARG A 453 0.18 8.24 25.82
N ILE A 454 1.28 7.98 25.10
CA ILE A 454 1.98 6.70 25.14
C ILE A 454 2.91 6.71 26.34
N ASP A 455 2.80 5.68 27.19
CA ASP A 455 3.65 5.55 28.39
C ASP A 455 3.86 4.07 28.76
N ILE A 456 4.85 3.80 29.61
CA ILE A 456 5.17 2.48 30.14
C ILE A 456 5.17 2.50 31.68
N GLY A 457 4.33 1.65 32.27
CA GLY A 457 4.24 1.48 33.72
C GLY A 457 5.51 0.85 34.32
N SER A 458 5.65 0.95 35.65
CA SER A 458 6.76 0.33 36.38
C SER A 458 6.80 -1.20 36.26
N ASP A 459 5.68 -1.82 35.88
CA ASP A 459 5.50 -3.24 35.63
C ASP A 459 5.75 -3.63 34.16
N GLY A 460 6.07 -2.66 33.30
CA GLY A 460 6.26 -2.86 31.86
C GLY A 460 4.96 -2.78 31.04
N THR A 461 3.82 -2.48 31.65
CA THR A 461 2.55 -2.35 30.93
C THR A 461 2.57 -1.10 30.03
N VAL A 462 2.36 -1.30 28.73
CA VAL A 462 2.27 -0.22 27.73
C VAL A 462 0.85 0.37 27.73
N THR A 463 0.75 1.70 27.71
CA THR A 463 -0.53 2.42 27.61
C THR A 463 -0.51 3.41 26.45
N GLY A 464 -1.69 3.70 25.89
CA GLY A 464 -1.86 4.72 24.84
C GLY A 464 -1.46 4.31 23.42
N LEU A 465 -0.98 3.08 23.20
CA LEU A 465 -0.55 2.55 21.90
C LEU A 465 -1.71 2.06 21.02
N SER A 466 -2.76 1.48 21.62
CA SER A 466 -3.92 0.91 20.92
C SER A 466 -5.23 1.18 21.64
#